data_AF-A0A388Q4S5-F1
#
_entry.id   AF-A0A388Q4S5-F1
#
_cell.length_a   1.000
_cell.length_b   1.000
_cell.length_c   1.000
_cell.angle_alpha   90.00
_cell.angle_beta   90.00
_cell.angle_gamma   90.00
#
_symmetry.space_group_name_H-M   'P 1'
#
loop_
_entity.id
_entity.type
_entity.pdbx_description
1 polymer ?
#
loop_
_entity_poly.entity_id
_entity_poly.type
_entity_poly.pdbx_seq_one_letter_code
_entity_poly.pdbx_strand_id
1 'polypeptide(L)'
;MSNSRNITGSLGIGITSSNFKLHVAGDDNAIKISGSGNFEQYGHLNFGDGNYVYLKEDVDDRLTIRANRIALDGGNVGIGTFNPLKKLSVTGAGGLLVNSTNIGSGTFDWIAGNFGGSSGSRVVTGILNGVATIGGHASDLSSWNNLSINPGGGRVGIGTSFPSNQTLMQVVASATNDNWVAGFFNTANTSGTQCNGIVINAGNPAGNNFSNMISFNRPDGVNIGAVGQSGSGSVSYSTTSDIRLKEIFIRQNSA
;
A
#
# COMPACT_ATOMS: atom_id res chain seq x y z
N MET A 1 51.49 -29.56 -35.02
CA MET A 1 51.09 -30.87 -34.46
C MET A 1 49.96 -30.62 -33.48
N SER A 2 48.76 -31.16 -33.72
CA SER A 2 47.63 -31.01 -32.79
C SER A 2 47.64 -32.18 -31.81
N ASN A 3 47.90 -31.89 -30.53
CA ASN A 3 47.83 -32.89 -29.46
C ASN A 3 46.39 -32.99 -28.94
N SER A 4 45.51 -33.66 -29.69
CA SER A 4 44.21 -34.05 -29.15
C SER A 4 44.37 -35.29 -28.28
N ARG A 5 44.25 -35.14 -26.95
CA ARG A 5 44.13 -36.26 -26.02
C ARG A 5 42.65 -36.53 -25.75
N ASN A 6 42.12 -37.62 -26.29
CA ASN A 6 40.80 -38.14 -25.90
C ASN A 6 40.91 -38.84 -24.55
N ILE A 7 40.28 -38.27 -23.52
CA ILE A 7 40.17 -38.90 -22.20
C ILE A 7 38.78 -39.52 -22.09
N THR A 8 38.73 -40.85 -21.99
CA THR A 8 37.47 -41.62 -21.81
C THR A 8 37.12 -41.84 -20.33
N GLY A 9 38.09 -41.63 -19.43
CA GLY A 9 37.95 -41.71 -17.97
C GLY A 9 37.64 -40.36 -17.31
N SER A 10 37.83 -40.28 -16.00
CA SER A 10 37.73 -39.02 -15.24
C SER A 10 39.03 -38.22 -15.37
N LEU A 11 38.90 -36.91 -15.61
CA LEU A 11 40.02 -35.98 -15.58
C LEU A 11 40.05 -35.25 -14.23
N GLY A 12 41.11 -35.48 -13.46
CA GLY A 12 41.39 -34.75 -12.22
C GLY A 12 42.48 -33.72 -12.41
N ILE A 13 42.26 -32.49 -11.93
CA ILE A 13 43.28 -31.43 -11.85
C ILE A 13 43.34 -30.98 -10.39
N GLY A 14 44.51 -31.08 -9.75
CA GLY A 14 44.69 -30.69 -8.34
C GLY A 14 44.12 -31.66 -7.31
N ILE A 15 43.77 -32.89 -7.69
CA ILE A 15 43.15 -33.91 -6.83
C ILE A 15 43.77 -35.29 -7.03
N THR A 16 43.64 -36.16 -6.02
CA THR A 16 44.14 -37.54 -6.03
C THR A 16 43.05 -38.58 -6.31
N SER A 17 41.77 -38.21 -6.22
CA SER A 17 40.64 -39.06 -6.56
C SER A 17 39.43 -38.21 -6.99
N SER A 18 38.69 -38.67 -8.00
CA SER A 18 37.49 -37.99 -8.48
C SER A 18 36.34 -38.95 -8.74
N ASN A 19 35.16 -38.56 -8.28
CA ASN A 19 33.88 -39.20 -8.55
C ASN A 19 33.20 -38.59 -9.79
N PHE A 20 33.76 -37.51 -10.35
CA PHE A 20 33.21 -36.76 -11.48
C PHE A 20 34.07 -36.93 -12.73
N LYS A 21 33.45 -36.78 -13.91
CA LYS A 21 34.14 -36.85 -15.21
C LYS A 21 35.21 -35.76 -15.38
N LEU A 22 34.98 -34.59 -14.81
CA LEU A 22 35.97 -33.54 -14.63
C LEU A 22 35.86 -33.03 -13.20
N HIS A 23 36.97 -33.03 -12.46
CA HIS A 23 37.05 -32.44 -11.13
C HIS A 23 38.35 -31.64 -11.03
N VAL A 24 38.18 -30.35 -10.79
CA VAL A 24 39.28 -29.41 -10.62
C VAL A 24 39.21 -28.89 -9.21
N ALA A 25 40.25 -29.12 -8.41
CA ALA A 25 40.41 -28.51 -7.10
C ALA A 25 41.56 -27.50 -7.13
N GLY A 26 41.38 -26.38 -6.44
CA GLY A 26 42.37 -25.33 -6.27
C GLY A 26 41.88 -24.30 -5.25
N ASP A 27 42.81 -23.57 -4.65
CA ASP A 27 42.53 -22.67 -3.52
C ASP A 27 41.98 -21.28 -3.92
N ASP A 28 42.05 -20.91 -5.22
CA ASP A 28 41.61 -19.62 -5.79
C ASP A 28 40.57 -19.78 -6.93
N ASN A 29 40.86 -19.26 -8.14
CA ASN A 29 40.14 -19.49 -9.39
C ASN A 29 40.37 -20.92 -9.86
N ALA A 30 39.79 -21.91 -9.16
CA ALA A 30 39.96 -23.32 -9.49
C ALA A 30 39.71 -23.58 -10.98
N ILE A 31 38.73 -22.89 -11.57
CA ILE A 31 38.46 -22.92 -13.01
C ILE A 31 38.36 -21.49 -13.56
N LYS A 32 39.35 -21.09 -14.37
CA LYS A 32 39.26 -19.88 -15.21
C LYS A 32 38.85 -20.28 -16.62
N ILE A 33 37.67 -19.84 -17.05
CA ILE A 33 37.24 -19.93 -18.45
C ILE A 33 37.43 -18.54 -19.07
N SER A 34 38.40 -18.44 -19.96
CA SER A 34 38.66 -17.23 -20.73
C SER A 34 38.72 -17.60 -22.21
N GLY A 35 38.26 -16.70 -23.06
CA GLY A 35 38.59 -16.75 -24.48
C GLY A 35 39.33 -15.48 -24.90
N SER A 36 39.80 -15.46 -26.16
CA SER A 36 40.73 -14.47 -26.70
C SER A 36 40.11 -13.52 -27.75
N GLY A 37 39.67 -12.30 -27.39
CA GLY A 37 39.23 -11.21 -28.31
C GLY A 37 38.16 -10.23 -27.77
N ASN A 38 37.28 -9.67 -28.64
CA ASN A 38 36.32 -8.58 -28.37
C ASN A 38 35.06 -8.93 -27.51
N PHE A 39 34.30 -7.90 -27.08
CA PHE A 39 33.09 -7.97 -26.23
C PHE A 39 32.03 -8.94 -26.83
N GLU A 40 31.42 -9.78 -25.97
CA GLU A 40 30.49 -10.90 -26.28
C GLU A 40 31.07 -12.19 -26.86
N GLN A 41 32.39 -12.30 -27.03
CA GLN A 41 32.96 -13.34 -27.87
C GLN A 41 33.71 -14.46 -27.10
N TYR A 42 33.76 -14.45 -25.76
CA TYR A 42 34.69 -15.33 -25.02
C TYR A 42 34.25 -15.87 -23.65
N GLY A 43 34.69 -17.11 -23.40
CA GLY A 43 34.64 -17.81 -22.11
C GLY A 43 33.26 -18.30 -21.68
N HIS A 44 32.58 -19.08 -22.52
CA HIS A 44 31.26 -19.60 -22.16
C HIS A 44 31.37 -20.89 -21.34
N LEU A 45 30.69 -20.91 -20.20
CA LEU A 45 30.28 -22.17 -19.59
C LEU A 45 28.92 -22.55 -20.18
N ASN A 46 28.95 -23.37 -21.24
CA ASN A 46 27.74 -23.86 -21.87
C ASN A 46 27.23 -25.10 -21.12
N PHE A 47 25.97 -25.06 -20.68
CA PHE A 47 25.28 -26.21 -20.12
C PHE A 47 24.34 -26.73 -21.20
N GLY A 48 24.55 -27.98 -21.64
CA GLY A 48 23.79 -28.63 -22.72
C GLY A 48 22.37 -29.04 -22.34
N ASP A 49 21.94 -30.22 -22.79
CA ASP A 49 20.56 -30.74 -22.87
C ASP A 49 19.73 -30.88 -21.57
N GLY A 50 20.18 -30.33 -20.44
CA GLY A 50 19.66 -30.65 -19.11
C GLY A 50 18.56 -29.72 -18.62
N ASN A 51 17.47 -30.31 -18.13
CA ASN A 51 16.30 -29.66 -17.53
C ASN A 51 16.60 -28.56 -16.50
N TYR A 52 17.80 -28.56 -15.87
CA TYR A 52 18.23 -27.58 -14.87
C TYR A 52 19.74 -27.31 -14.94
N VAL A 53 20.13 -26.05 -14.70
CA VAL A 53 21.53 -25.66 -14.40
C VAL A 53 21.66 -25.52 -12.89
N TYR A 54 22.62 -26.23 -12.29
CA TYR A 54 22.93 -26.10 -10.86
C TYR A 54 24.15 -25.18 -10.68
N LEU A 55 23.91 -24.00 -10.13
CA LEU A 55 24.94 -23.13 -9.55
C LEU A 55 24.67 -23.06 -8.05
N LYS A 56 25.48 -23.77 -7.25
CA LYS A 56 25.33 -23.83 -5.80
C LYS A 56 26.63 -23.44 -5.12
N GLU A 57 26.51 -22.72 -4.01
CA GLU A 57 27.55 -22.62 -2.97
C GLU A 57 27.62 -23.91 -2.14
N ASP A 58 28.72 -24.11 -1.43
CA ASP A 58 28.87 -25.07 -0.32
C ASP A 58 29.02 -24.27 0.99
N VAL A 59 28.90 -24.94 2.16
CA VAL A 59 28.99 -24.54 3.60
C VAL A 59 28.93 -23.04 4.06
N ASP A 60 29.36 -22.05 3.30
CA ASP A 60 29.32 -20.60 3.61
C ASP A 60 28.42 -19.75 2.67
N ASP A 61 27.39 -20.39 2.13
CA ASP A 61 26.06 -19.87 1.83
C ASP A 61 25.91 -18.49 1.12
N ARG A 62 26.80 -18.13 0.17
CA ARG A 62 26.53 -17.04 -0.80
C ARG A 62 27.07 -17.25 -2.22
N LEU A 63 26.17 -17.28 -3.20
CA LEU A 63 26.47 -17.16 -4.63
C LEU A 63 26.58 -15.68 -5.01
N THR A 64 27.81 -15.23 -5.27
CA THR A 64 28.05 -13.88 -5.79
C THR A 64 28.18 -13.90 -7.32
N ILE A 65 27.22 -13.29 -8.03
CA ILE A 65 27.29 -13.04 -9.48
C ILE A 65 27.65 -11.58 -9.70
N ARG A 66 28.91 -11.31 -10.08
CA ARG A 66 29.37 -9.95 -10.42
C ARG A 66 29.21 -9.68 -11.91
N ALA A 67 28.17 -8.94 -12.29
CA ALA A 67 27.92 -8.53 -13.67
C ALA A 67 27.36 -7.09 -13.73
N ASN A 68 27.62 -6.39 -14.84
CA ASN A 68 26.96 -5.10 -15.11
C ASN A 68 25.45 -5.27 -15.38
N ARG A 69 25.05 -6.45 -15.87
CA ARG A 69 23.66 -6.83 -16.12
C ARG A 69 23.49 -8.32 -15.88
N ILE A 70 22.42 -8.70 -15.19
CA ILE A 70 21.91 -10.07 -15.13
C ILE A 70 20.57 -10.07 -15.86
N ALA A 71 20.45 -10.88 -16.91
CA ALA A 71 19.21 -11.07 -17.66
C ALA A 71 18.74 -12.51 -17.48
N LEU A 72 17.48 -12.68 -17.07
CA LEU A 72 16.81 -13.98 -16.99
C LEU A 72 15.77 -14.02 -18.10
N ASP A 73 16.16 -14.57 -19.25
CA ASP A 73 15.35 -14.57 -20.47
C ASP A 73 14.46 -15.82 -20.52
N GLY A 74 13.25 -15.70 -19.97
CA GLY A 74 12.24 -16.76 -19.90
C GLY A 74 11.95 -17.28 -18.48
N GLY A 75 10.76 -17.85 -18.30
CA GLY A 75 10.30 -18.41 -17.03
C GLY A 75 9.86 -17.37 -15.98
N ASN A 76 9.56 -17.86 -14.78
CA ASN A 76 9.18 -17.05 -13.61
C ASN A 76 10.32 -17.11 -12.57
N VAL A 77 10.64 -16.00 -11.91
CA VAL A 77 11.67 -15.93 -10.87
C VAL A 77 11.04 -16.14 -9.49
N GLY A 78 11.48 -17.17 -8.77
CA GLY A 78 11.09 -17.44 -7.38
C GLY A 78 12.18 -17.05 -6.39
N ILE A 79 11.85 -16.24 -5.39
CA ILE A 79 12.70 -15.94 -4.23
C ILE A 79 11.98 -16.48 -2.99
N GLY A 80 12.53 -17.55 -2.40
CA GLY A 80 11.90 -18.25 -1.27
C GLY A 80 10.75 -19.19 -1.65
N THR A 81 10.53 -19.44 -2.95
CA THR A 81 9.51 -20.37 -3.48
C THR A 81 10.05 -21.14 -4.69
N PHE A 82 9.68 -22.42 -4.80
CA PHE A 82 10.02 -23.28 -5.93
C PHE A 82 8.96 -23.27 -7.04
N ASN A 83 7.76 -22.73 -6.78
CA ASN A 83 6.63 -22.74 -7.71
C ASN A 83 6.09 -21.32 -7.92
N PRO A 84 6.85 -20.43 -8.59
CA PRO A 84 6.43 -19.04 -8.79
C PRO A 84 5.22 -18.96 -9.75
N LEU A 85 4.11 -18.40 -9.27
CA LEU A 85 2.84 -18.25 -10.02
C LEU A 85 2.78 -17.00 -10.92
N LYS A 86 3.75 -16.10 -10.78
CA LYS A 86 3.87 -14.82 -11.50
C LYS A 86 5.33 -14.64 -11.94
N LYS A 87 5.56 -13.71 -12.87
CA LYS A 87 6.90 -13.41 -13.42
C LYS A 87 7.98 -13.21 -12.35
N LEU A 88 7.60 -12.62 -11.21
CA LEU A 88 8.40 -12.57 -9.99
C LEU A 88 7.51 -12.97 -8.80
N SER A 89 7.96 -13.93 -7.99
CA SER A 89 7.30 -14.34 -6.75
C SER A 89 8.31 -14.32 -5.61
N VAL A 90 8.06 -13.50 -4.60
CA VAL A 90 8.90 -13.35 -3.41
C VAL A 90 8.06 -13.75 -2.20
N THR A 91 8.50 -14.74 -1.43
CA THR A 91 7.79 -15.24 -0.22
C THR A 91 8.74 -15.33 0.97
N GLY A 92 8.28 -14.95 2.16
CA GLY A 92 9.07 -15.02 3.40
C GLY A 92 8.65 -13.98 4.45
N ALA A 93 9.22 -14.07 5.66
CA ALA A 93 8.85 -13.23 6.80
C ALA A 93 9.43 -11.79 6.74
N GLY A 94 10.33 -11.48 5.79
CA GLY A 94 11.06 -10.21 5.73
C GLY A 94 10.48 -9.13 4.79
N GLY A 95 9.35 -9.41 4.11
CA GLY A 95 8.81 -8.51 3.09
C GLY A 95 9.74 -8.30 1.87
N LEU A 96 9.35 -7.40 0.96
CA LEU A 96 10.17 -6.99 -0.18
C LEU A 96 10.66 -5.55 0.06
N LEU A 97 11.98 -5.37 0.22
CA LEU A 97 12.58 -4.03 0.22
C LEU A 97 12.86 -3.61 -1.23
N VAL A 98 12.06 -2.68 -1.75
CA VAL A 98 12.35 -1.97 -3.00
C VAL A 98 13.02 -0.65 -2.64
N ASN A 99 14.35 -0.66 -2.51
CA ASN A 99 15.11 0.56 -2.23
C ASN A 99 15.46 1.25 -3.55
N SER A 100 14.83 2.40 -3.81
CA SER A 100 15.28 3.31 -4.85
C SER A 100 16.27 4.28 -4.20
N THR A 101 17.56 4.19 -4.56
CA THR A 101 18.56 5.20 -4.17
C THR A 101 18.44 6.47 -5.00
N ASN A 102 17.29 6.73 -5.64
CA ASN A 102 17.01 8.05 -6.19
C ASN A 102 16.94 9.01 -5.01
N ILE A 103 18.06 9.70 -4.79
CA ILE A 103 18.08 10.98 -4.10
C ILE A 103 17.28 11.86 -5.04
N GLY A 104 15.99 12.00 -4.75
CA GLY A 104 15.16 12.96 -5.44
C GLY A 104 15.90 14.29 -5.61
N SER A 105 15.72 14.93 -6.76
CA SER A 105 16.25 16.25 -7.09
C SER A 105 15.97 17.39 -6.07
N GLY A 106 15.13 17.18 -5.06
CA GLY A 106 14.87 18.14 -3.98
C GLY A 106 13.52 17.95 -3.28
N THR A 107 12.99 19.05 -2.73
CA THR A 107 11.81 19.17 -1.85
C THR A 107 10.47 18.62 -2.40
N PHE A 108 10.45 18.03 -3.59
CA PHE A 108 9.25 17.59 -4.31
C PHE A 108 9.25 16.10 -4.67
N ASP A 109 10.28 15.33 -4.28
CA ASP A 109 10.40 13.95 -4.77
C ASP A 109 9.61 12.95 -3.94
N TRP A 110 8.73 12.21 -4.62
CA TRP A 110 7.98 11.11 -4.05
C TRP A 110 8.79 9.83 -4.08
N ILE A 111 9.19 9.37 -2.90
CA ILE A 111 9.71 8.01 -2.72
C ILE A 111 8.50 7.07 -2.71
N ALA A 112 8.07 6.61 -3.88
CA ALA A 112 6.85 5.82 -4.07
C ALA A 112 7.13 4.32 -4.27
N GLY A 113 6.39 3.49 -3.55
CA GLY A 113 5.95 2.19 -4.07
C GLY A 113 4.61 2.39 -4.77
N ASN A 114 4.54 2.19 -6.09
CA ASN A 114 3.27 2.24 -6.81
C ASN A 114 2.56 0.89 -6.69
N PHE A 115 1.35 0.89 -6.11
CA PHE A 115 0.47 -0.26 -6.10
C PHE A 115 -0.59 -0.06 -7.20
N GLY A 116 -0.38 -0.67 -8.38
CA GLY A 116 -1.29 -0.55 -9.53
C GLY A 116 -0.67 -0.98 -10.87
N GLY A 117 -1.50 -1.09 -11.92
CA GLY A 117 -1.07 -1.45 -13.27
C GLY A 117 -0.44 -0.30 -14.06
N SER A 118 0.09 -0.61 -15.25
CA SER A 118 0.70 0.39 -16.15
C SER A 118 -0.31 1.38 -16.76
N SER A 119 -1.60 1.08 -16.68
CA SER A 119 -2.69 1.96 -17.11
C SER A 119 -3.68 2.23 -15.96
N GLY A 120 -4.21 3.46 -15.89
CA GLY A 120 -5.21 3.88 -14.90
C GLY A 120 -4.65 4.51 -13.62
N SER A 121 -5.57 4.95 -12.76
CA SER A 121 -5.28 5.55 -11.45
C SER A 121 -4.62 4.54 -10.52
N ARG A 122 -3.66 4.99 -9.71
CA ARG A 122 -2.91 4.14 -8.77
C ARG A 122 -2.90 4.72 -7.35
N VAL A 123 -2.68 3.85 -6.37
CA VAL A 123 -2.38 4.28 -5.00
C VAL A 123 -0.88 4.51 -4.88
N VAL A 124 -0.52 5.67 -4.36
CA VAL A 124 0.86 6.04 -4.05
C VAL A 124 1.00 6.12 -2.54
N THR A 125 1.99 5.42 -1.99
CA THR A 125 2.44 5.57 -0.60
C THR A 125 3.87 6.10 -0.63
N GLY A 126 4.15 7.20 0.08
CA GLY A 126 5.47 7.81 0.07
C GLY A 126 5.56 9.06 0.94
N ILE A 127 6.51 9.94 0.62
CA ILE A 127 6.68 11.25 1.29
C ILE A 127 6.38 12.35 0.27
N LEU A 128 5.53 13.32 0.64
CA LEU A 128 5.29 14.56 -0.09
C LEU A 128 5.61 15.72 0.86
N ASN A 129 6.46 16.67 0.43
CA ASN A 129 6.81 17.86 1.23
C ASN A 129 7.26 17.51 2.67
N GLY A 130 7.97 16.39 2.85
CA GLY A 130 8.41 15.91 4.16
C GLY A 130 7.36 15.16 4.99
N VAL A 131 6.15 14.94 4.46
CA VAL A 131 5.05 14.26 5.17
C VAL A 131 4.74 12.92 4.52
N ALA A 132 4.72 11.85 5.33
CA ALA A 132 4.23 10.54 4.89
C ALA A 132 2.78 10.67 4.38
N THR A 133 2.54 10.28 3.14
CA THR A 133 1.29 10.51 2.41
C THR A 133 0.81 9.23 1.73
N ILE A 134 -0.51 9.09 1.69
CA ILE A 134 -1.22 8.10 0.87
C ILE A 134 -2.23 8.88 0.02
N GLY A 135 -2.23 8.68 -1.29
CA GLY A 135 -3.19 9.32 -2.18
C GLY A 135 -3.33 8.66 -3.54
N GLY A 136 -4.38 9.05 -4.26
CA GLY A 136 -4.63 8.65 -5.65
C GLY A 136 -3.83 9.52 -6.62
N HIS A 137 -3.42 8.94 -7.74
CA HIS A 137 -2.62 9.67 -8.72
C HIS A 137 -2.90 9.29 -10.18
N ALA A 138 -2.68 10.24 -11.10
CA ALA A 138 -2.62 9.99 -12.53
C ALA A 138 -1.50 9.00 -12.90
N SER A 139 -1.70 8.26 -13.99
CA SER A 139 -0.81 7.17 -14.41
C SER A 139 0.60 7.61 -14.82
N ASP A 140 0.75 8.87 -15.21
CA ASP A 140 2.00 9.51 -15.63
C ASP A 140 2.75 10.21 -14.47
N LEU A 141 2.20 10.17 -13.26
CA LEU A 141 2.74 10.89 -12.11
C LEU A 141 2.80 12.43 -12.27
N SER A 142 1.94 13.02 -13.11
CA SER A 142 1.86 14.49 -13.29
C SER A 142 0.85 15.24 -12.38
N SER A 143 -0.22 14.59 -11.91
CA SER A 143 -1.26 15.23 -11.08
C SER A 143 -1.94 14.30 -10.07
N TRP A 144 -2.22 14.85 -8.88
CA TRP A 144 -3.00 14.20 -7.83
C TRP A 144 -4.43 13.88 -8.31
N ASN A 145 -4.97 12.78 -7.82
CA ASN A 145 -6.32 12.33 -8.12
C ASN A 145 -7.05 11.89 -6.83
N ASN A 146 -8.36 11.66 -6.93
CA ASN A 146 -9.16 11.19 -5.82
C ASN A 146 -8.67 9.83 -5.32
N LEU A 147 -8.41 9.72 -4.01
CA LEU A 147 -8.25 8.44 -3.33
C LEU A 147 -9.63 7.94 -2.90
N SER A 148 -10.14 6.90 -3.55
CA SER A 148 -11.33 6.22 -3.08
C SER A 148 -10.94 5.09 -2.13
N ILE A 149 -11.35 5.19 -0.87
CA ILE A 149 -11.18 4.12 0.12
C ILE A 149 -12.47 3.31 0.16
N ASN A 150 -12.33 2.02 -0.12
CA ASN A 150 -13.42 1.05 -0.09
C ASN A 150 -14.61 1.34 -1.07
N PRO A 151 -14.36 1.65 -2.35
CA PRO A 151 -15.40 2.03 -3.31
C PRO A 151 -16.45 0.94 -3.58
N GLY A 152 -16.06 -0.33 -3.45
CA GLY A 152 -16.93 -1.49 -3.70
C GLY A 152 -17.80 -1.91 -2.50
N GLY A 153 -17.69 -1.21 -1.36
CA GLY A 153 -18.51 -1.44 -0.19
C GLY A 153 -17.80 -2.11 0.99
N GLY A 154 -18.37 -2.01 2.19
CA GLY A 154 -17.76 -2.36 3.48
C GLY A 154 -17.64 -1.15 4.39
N ARG A 155 -16.90 -1.26 5.50
CA ARG A 155 -16.76 -0.18 6.50
C ARG A 155 -15.34 0.38 6.52
N VAL A 156 -15.21 1.69 6.72
CA VAL A 156 -13.94 2.39 6.90
C VAL A 156 -13.81 2.83 8.37
N GLY A 157 -12.80 2.32 9.06
CA GLY A 157 -12.43 2.74 10.41
C GLY A 157 -11.30 3.77 10.38
N ILE A 158 -11.45 4.85 11.15
CA ILE A 158 -10.39 5.81 11.43
C ILE A 158 -10.23 5.88 12.95
N GLY A 159 -9.09 5.42 13.45
CA GLY A 159 -8.86 5.28 14.90
C GLY A 159 -9.52 4.05 15.54
N THR A 160 -10.06 3.12 14.74
CA THR A 160 -10.58 1.82 15.20
C THR A 160 -10.23 0.71 14.21
N SER A 161 -9.86 -0.46 14.72
CA SER A 161 -9.67 -1.69 13.92
C SER A 161 -10.95 -2.50 13.73
N PHE A 162 -12.04 -2.13 14.43
CA PHE A 162 -13.32 -2.82 14.37
C PHE A 162 -14.46 -1.80 14.21
N PRO A 163 -14.70 -1.30 12.99
CA PRO A 163 -15.85 -0.43 12.72
C PRO A 163 -17.15 -1.15 13.07
N SER A 164 -18.00 -0.51 13.87
CA SER A 164 -19.25 -1.11 14.35
C SER A 164 -20.17 -1.52 13.19
N ASN A 165 -21.01 -2.54 13.40
CA ASN A 165 -22.00 -2.93 12.40
C ASN A 165 -23.07 -1.86 12.11
N GLN A 166 -23.13 -0.79 12.91
CA GLN A 166 -24.15 0.25 12.82
C GLN A 166 -23.72 1.43 11.92
N THR A 167 -22.43 1.53 11.56
CA THR A 167 -21.89 2.69 10.84
C THR A 167 -20.93 2.24 9.73
N LEU A 168 -21.07 2.82 8.54
CA LEU A 168 -20.15 2.57 7.43
C LEU A 168 -18.81 3.31 7.57
N MET A 169 -18.81 4.46 8.25
CA MET A 169 -17.62 5.22 8.61
C MET A 169 -17.64 5.47 10.12
N GLN A 170 -16.52 5.20 10.79
CA GLN A 170 -16.39 5.45 12.23
C GLN A 170 -15.07 6.18 12.52
N VAL A 171 -15.17 7.34 13.17
CA VAL A 171 -14.02 8.06 13.74
C VAL A 171 -14.08 7.88 15.25
N VAL A 172 -13.05 7.26 15.83
CA VAL A 172 -12.98 7.00 17.28
C VAL A 172 -11.71 7.60 17.85
N ALA A 173 -11.84 8.44 18.87
CA ALA A 173 -10.73 8.95 19.66
C ALA A 173 -11.17 9.22 21.10
N SER A 174 -10.23 9.14 22.04
CA SER A 174 -10.41 9.70 23.38
C SER A 174 -9.91 11.14 23.37
N ALA A 175 -10.81 12.09 23.14
CA ALA A 175 -10.50 13.50 23.18
C ALA A 175 -10.66 14.02 24.62
N THR A 176 -9.57 14.46 25.23
CA THR A 176 -9.55 15.14 26.54
C THR A 176 -9.09 16.59 26.36
N ASN A 177 -9.43 17.47 27.31
CA ASN A 177 -8.98 18.87 27.37
C ASN A 177 -9.41 19.71 26.15
N ASP A 178 -10.72 19.96 25.99
CA ASP A 178 -11.28 20.81 24.92
C ASP A 178 -10.84 20.43 23.49
N ASN A 179 -10.58 19.14 23.27
CA ASN A 179 -10.18 18.61 21.98
C ASN A 179 -11.38 18.02 21.21
N TRP A 180 -11.33 18.07 19.88
CA TRP A 180 -12.41 17.61 19.00
C TRP A 180 -12.05 16.28 18.35
N VAL A 181 -12.99 15.33 18.31
CA VAL A 181 -12.79 14.02 17.65
C VAL A 181 -12.77 14.17 16.12
N ALA A 182 -13.54 15.11 15.58
CA ALA A 182 -13.59 15.44 14.16
C ALA A 182 -13.97 16.91 13.98
N GLY A 183 -13.42 17.56 12.96
CA GLY A 183 -13.73 18.95 12.62
C GLY A 183 -13.95 19.12 11.12
N PHE A 184 -14.89 19.98 10.76
CA PHE A 184 -15.18 20.37 9.38
C PHE A 184 -15.10 21.90 9.30
N PHE A 185 -14.07 22.43 8.64
CA PHE A 185 -13.78 23.85 8.62
C PHE A 185 -13.84 24.37 7.17
N ASN A 186 -14.63 25.41 6.94
CA ASN A 186 -14.52 26.22 5.72
C ASN A 186 -13.87 27.56 6.09
N THR A 187 -12.61 27.74 5.68
CA THR A 187 -11.79 28.90 6.06
C THR A 187 -11.76 30.00 5.00
N ALA A 188 -12.34 29.75 3.82
CA ALA A 188 -12.46 30.76 2.78
C ALA A 188 -13.61 31.70 3.15
N ASN A 189 -13.36 32.73 3.95
CA ASN A 189 -14.37 33.72 4.34
C ASN A 189 -14.05 35.09 3.71
N THR A 190 -14.01 35.15 2.38
CA THR A 190 -13.79 36.40 1.64
C THR A 190 -15.11 37.12 1.40
N SER A 191 -15.12 38.44 1.61
CA SER A 191 -16.29 39.28 1.32
C SER A 191 -16.74 39.10 -0.14
N GLY A 192 -18.02 38.82 -0.35
CA GLY A 192 -18.62 38.68 -1.68
C GLY A 192 -18.64 37.26 -2.28
N THR A 193 -18.24 36.23 -1.53
CA THR A 193 -18.33 34.83 -1.98
C THR A 193 -19.15 34.00 -0.99
N GLN A 194 -20.08 33.18 -1.50
CA GLN A 194 -20.83 32.23 -0.68
C GLN A 194 -19.95 31.03 -0.33
N CYS A 195 -19.80 30.75 0.97
CA CYS A 195 -18.90 29.72 1.47
C CYS A 195 -19.70 28.75 2.35
N ASN A 196 -20.18 27.65 1.75
CA ASN A 196 -21.02 26.67 2.43
C ASN A 196 -20.19 25.73 3.32
N GLY A 197 -20.76 25.27 4.44
CA GLY A 197 -20.12 24.33 5.36
C GLY A 197 -20.46 22.88 5.04
N ILE A 198 -21.13 22.20 5.99
CA ILE A 198 -21.52 20.79 5.85
C ILE A 198 -22.88 20.69 5.17
N VAL A 199 -22.98 19.80 4.18
CA VAL A 199 -24.25 19.37 3.59
C VAL A 199 -24.60 17.98 4.13
N ILE A 200 -25.83 17.80 4.60
CA ILE A 200 -26.33 16.52 5.11
C ILE A 200 -27.55 16.12 4.28
N ASN A 201 -27.34 15.20 3.34
CA ASN A 201 -28.42 14.59 2.55
C ASN A 201 -28.91 13.33 3.27
N ALA A 202 -29.75 13.53 4.29
CA ALA A 202 -30.35 12.47 5.08
C ALA A 202 -31.86 12.70 5.23
N GLY A 203 -32.59 11.68 5.65
CA GLY A 203 -34.05 11.74 5.74
C GLY A 203 -34.73 10.60 5.00
N ASN A 204 -36.06 10.60 5.04
CA ASN A 204 -36.87 9.77 4.19
C ASN A 204 -37.48 10.63 3.06
N PRO A 205 -37.27 10.26 1.79
CA PRO A 205 -37.77 11.04 0.66
C PRO A 205 -39.31 11.12 0.61
N ALA A 206 -40.03 10.20 1.25
CA ALA A 206 -41.49 10.18 1.27
C ALA A 206 -42.11 11.16 2.31
N GLY A 207 -41.31 11.76 3.20
CA GLY A 207 -41.76 12.83 4.12
C GLY A 207 -42.72 12.40 5.26
N ASN A 208 -43.08 11.13 5.32
CA ASN A 208 -44.01 10.52 6.27
C ASN A 208 -43.33 9.60 7.29
N ASN A 209 -42.06 9.26 7.09
CA ASN A 209 -41.22 8.53 8.04
C ASN A 209 -40.10 9.44 8.53
N PHE A 210 -40.22 9.93 9.76
CA PHE A 210 -39.27 10.88 10.33
C PHE A 210 -37.94 10.19 10.64
N SER A 211 -36.85 10.73 10.12
CA SER A 211 -35.49 10.22 10.36
C SER A 211 -34.67 11.25 11.13
N ASN A 212 -33.84 10.79 12.06
CA ASN A 212 -32.80 11.62 12.66
C ASN A 212 -31.71 11.86 11.62
N MET A 213 -31.55 13.11 11.19
CA MET A 213 -30.47 13.51 10.29
C MET A 213 -29.15 13.70 11.07
N ILE A 214 -29.26 14.21 12.30
CA ILE A 214 -28.16 14.27 13.27
C ILE A 214 -28.71 13.76 14.59
N SER A 215 -27.98 12.85 15.25
CA SER A 215 -28.34 12.32 16.56
C SER A 215 -27.26 12.67 17.57
N PHE A 216 -27.67 13.15 18.74
CA PHE A 216 -26.77 13.46 19.85
C PHE A 216 -26.94 12.39 20.91
N ASN A 217 -25.93 11.53 21.07
CA ASN A 217 -25.93 10.44 22.03
C ASN A 217 -24.79 10.64 23.02
N ARG A 218 -25.04 10.31 24.28
CA ARG A 218 -23.96 10.19 25.27
C ARG A 218 -23.13 8.94 24.95
N PRO A 219 -21.87 8.86 25.44
CA PRO A 219 -21.02 7.68 25.24
C PRO A 219 -21.62 6.36 25.75
N ASP A 220 -22.57 6.43 26.70
CA ASP A 220 -23.31 5.26 27.20
C ASP A 220 -24.48 4.84 26.29
N GLY A 221 -24.63 5.47 25.12
CA GLY A 221 -25.63 5.14 24.11
C GLY A 221 -26.99 5.84 24.30
N VAL A 222 -27.18 6.61 25.37
CA VAL A 222 -28.45 7.32 25.59
C VAL A 222 -28.57 8.52 24.65
N ASN A 223 -29.65 8.58 23.88
CA ASN A 223 -29.99 9.75 23.06
C ASN A 223 -30.45 10.92 23.93
N ILE A 224 -29.83 12.08 23.73
CA ILE A 224 -30.15 13.33 24.45
C ILE A 224 -30.73 14.41 23.51
N GLY A 225 -30.79 14.10 22.22
CA GLY A 225 -31.44 14.94 21.24
C GLY A 225 -31.15 14.52 19.81
N ALA A 226 -31.80 15.21 18.88
CA ALA A 226 -31.59 15.04 17.45
C ALA A 226 -32.05 16.26 16.65
N VAL A 227 -31.50 16.39 15.45
CA VAL A 227 -32.07 17.16 14.35
C VAL A 227 -32.80 16.16 13.45
N GLY A 228 -34.13 16.19 13.43
CA GLY A 228 -34.97 15.20 12.77
C GLY A 228 -35.82 15.81 11.66
N GLN A 229 -36.11 15.05 10.61
CA GLN A 229 -37.11 15.43 9.62
C GLN A 229 -38.50 15.45 10.27
N SER A 230 -39.26 16.54 10.11
CA SER A 230 -40.64 16.66 10.63
C SER A 230 -41.71 16.77 9.55
N GLY A 231 -41.31 16.66 8.29
CA GLY A 231 -42.16 16.71 7.10
C GLY A 231 -41.33 16.74 5.82
N SER A 232 -41.96 16.88 4.66
CA SER A 232 -41.27 16.92 3.35
C SER A 232 -40.35 18.13 3.17
N GLY A 233 -40.59 19.22 3.90
CA GLY A 233 -39.81 20.46 3.84
C GLY A 233 -39.49 21.07 5.19
N SER A 234 -39.53 20.27 6.26
CA SER A 234 -39.35 20.78 7.63
C SER A 234 -38.47 19.88 8.50
N VAL A 235 -37.85 20.51 9.49
CA VAL A 235 -36.95 19.89 10.46
C VAL A 235 -37.40 20.26 11.86
N SER A 236 -37.38 19.29 12.77
CA SER A 236 -37.56 19.50 14.21
C SER A 236 -36.25 19.31 14.97
N TYR A 237 -36.12 20.07 16.05
CA TYR A 237 -35.03 19.93 17.01
C TYR A 237 -35.62 19.31 18.27
N SER A 238 -35.24 18.07 18.55
CA SER A 238 -35.66 17.35 19.76
C SER A 238 -34.51 17.40 20.75
N THR A 239 -34.77 17.84 21.98
CA THR A 239 -33.80 17.85 23.07
C THR A 239 -34.49 17.40 24.35
N THR A 240 -33.76 16.78 25.27
CA THR A 240 -34.32 16.35 26.57
C THR A 240 -34.55 17.49 27.57
N SER A 241 -34.20 18.73 27.23
CA SER A 241 -34.42 19.94 28.03
C SER A 241 -35.27 20.93 27.24
N ASP A 242 -36.55 21.04 27.57
CA ASP A 242 -37.42 22.06 26.98
C ASP A 242 -37.20 23.42 27.67
N ILE A 243 -36.19 24.19 27.23
CA ILE A 243 -36.00 25.57 27.73
C ILE A 243 -37.02 26.54 27.10
N ARG A 244 -37.91 26.09 26.21
CA ARG A 244 -38.95 26.96 25.63
C ARG A 244 -40.14 27.21 26.58
N LEU A 245 -40.10 26.68 27.80
CA LEU A 245 -41.09 26.95 28.85
C LEU A 245 -40.89 28.33 29.52
N LYS A 246 -40.80 29.42 28.75
CA LYS A 246 -40.63 30.78 29.30
C LYS A 246 -41.85 31.70 29.27
N GLU A 247 -43.02 31.29 28.74
CA GLU A 247 -44.18 32.21 28.68
C GLU A 247 -45.56 31.66 29.13
N ILE A 248 -45.64 30.70 30.07
CA ILE A 248 -46.94 30.16 30.54
C ILE A 248 -47.32 30.56 31.99
N PHE A 249 -46.74 31.61 32.59
CA PHE A 249 -47.08 31.95 33.99
C PHE A 249 -47.32 33.43 34.35
N ILE A 250 -47.86 34.28 33.46
CA ILE A 250 -48.41 35.58 33.93
C ILE A 250 -49.68 35.98 33.16
N ARG A 251 -50.80 35.29 33.40
CA ARG A 251 -52.15 35.88 33.34
C ARG A 251 -53.14 35.05 34.16
N GLN A 252 -52.93 34.94 35.47
CA GLN A 252 -54.05 34.77 36.39
C GLN A 252 -53.80 35.62 37.63
N ASN A 253 -54.83 36.38 37.98
CA ASN A 253 -54.95 37.38 39.05
C ASN A 253 -54.51 38.78 38.58
N SER A 254 -55.40 39.77 38.44
CA SER A 254 -56.56 40.05 39.29
C SER A 254 -57.65 40.78 38.51
N ALA A 255 -58.90 40.45 38.85
CA ALA A 255 -60.07 41.30 38.63
C ALA A 255 -59.95 42.63 39.41
#